data_AF-A0A0W0WS11-F1
#
_entry.id   AF-A0A0W0WS11-F1
#
_cell.length_a   1.000
_cell.length_b   1.000
_cell.length_c   1.000
_cell.angle_alpha   90.00
_cell.angle_beta   90.00
_cell.angle_gamma   90.00
#
_symmetry.space_group_name_H-M   'P 1'
#
loop_
_entity.id
_entity.type
_entity.pdbx_description
1 polymer ?
#
loop_
_entity_poly.entity_id
_entity_poly.type
_entity_poly.pdbx_seq_one_letter_code
_entity_poly.pdbx_strand_id
1 'polypeptide(L)'
;MTTLLNFMQYPSALGLDDQFKDDDQRKISAEEALRIEFTALCKAISPSDIQGPIFFSADSFDEFDLQLDLPQEDKFAQQVKQATPNATICHMRHYSTQVGAHWHALFAQLDEQGKLKEIVMTDSSRGITANLDRELNPFLSQNADKFRSKQTLGLQQPSGQPICWMYALANLASLATTGKVYTRQQVGFLGKELAERIQEKSKEKIKRASSEVTTEVTSITHSPSFFSSSLSSPTTPLLPSPEVEKERGSSVTEEPIEDQNEQTASNSTAGRNLLLLGIGGIAAGGIALAIPSPVSLPLGIVLLTIGIIMAIAGLFMLIGNCLNCDEPEASPPSPSL
;
A
#
# COMPACT_ATOMS: atom_id res chain seq x y z
N MET A 1 -12.11 13.84 -8.00
CA MET A 1 -10.77 13.23 -8.14
C MET A 1 -9.75 14.14 -7.48
N THR A 2 -8.84 13.57 -6.71
CA THR A 2 -7.74 14.36 -6.13
C THR A 2 -6.54 14.37 -7.05
N THR A 3 -5.59 15.28 -6.82
CA THR A 3 -4.28 15.24 -7.49
C THR A 3 -3.46 14.00 -7.09
N LEU A 4 -3.79 13.31 -5.99
CA LEU A 4 -3.15 12.05 -5.62
C LEU A 4 -3.45 10.93 -6.64
N LEU A 5 -4.64 10.93 -7.27
CA LEU A 5 -4.95 9.98 -8.34
C LEU A 5 -4.01 10.12 -9.55
N ASN A 6 -3.66 11.37 -9.90
CA ASN A 6 -2.68 11.63 -10.95
C ASN A 6 -1.27 11.26 -10.48
N PHE A 7 -0.93 11.59 -9.23
CA PHE A 7 0.35 11.26 -8.61
C PHE A 7 0.60 9.74 -8.57
N MET A 8 -0.45 8.95 -8.33
CA MET A 8 -0.41 7.49 -8.30
C MET A 8 0.14 6.87 -9.60
N GLN A 9 0.06 7.57 -10.74
CA GLN A 9 0.52 7.07 -12.03
C GLN A 9 2.04 7.18 -12.22
N TYR A 10 2.76 7.76 -11.26
CA TYR A 10 4.21 7.92 -11.29
C TYR A 10 4.90 7.14 -10.15
N PRO A 11 6.13 6.63 -10.36
CA PRO A 11 6.87 5.88 -9.35
C PRO A 11 7.47 6.82 -8.29
N SER A 12 6.63 7.40 -7.45
CA SER A 12 7.00 8.44 -6.49
C SER A 12 6.70 8.04 -5.05
N ALA A 13 7.61 8.43 -4.15
CA ALA A 13 7.39 8.36 -2.70
C ALA A 13 6.18 9.23 -2.29
N LEU A 14 5.50 8.80 -1.25
CA LEU A 14 4.44 9.56 -0.58
C LEU A 14 4.85 9.75 0.87
N GLY A 15 4.90 10.98 1.36
CA GLY A 15 5.02 11.30 2.78
C GLY A 15 3.65 11.61 3.40
N LEU A 16 3.51 11.46 4.71
CA LEU A 16 2.27 11.81 5.42
C LEU A 16 2.01 13.33 5.42
N ASP A 17 3.07 14.14 5.36
CA ASP A 17 2.98 15.61 5.32
C ASP A 17 2.71 16.19 3.92
N ASP A 18 2.73 15.34 2.89
CA ASP A 18 2.47 15.77 1.51
C ASP A 18 1.07 16.40 1.39
N GLN A 19 0.95 17.36 0.48
CA GLN A 19 -0.28 18.11 0.25
C GLN A 19 -0.78 17.89 -1.16
N PHE A 20 -2.09 17.64 -1.28
CA PHE A 20 -2.77 17.40 -2.53
C PHE A 20 -3.91 18.41 -2.71
N LYS A 21 -4.56 18.39 -3.87
CA LYS A 21 -5.78 19.15 -4.13
C LYS A 21 -6.94 18.22 -4.43
N ASP A 22 -8.14 18.58 -3.98
CA ASP A 22 -9.38 17.95 -4.41
C ASP A 22 -9.96 18.61 -5.68
N ASP A 23 -11.17 18.19 -6.08
CA ASP A 23 -11.86 18.75 -7.25
C ASP A 23 -12.10 20.26 -7.15
N ASP A 24 -12.37 20.74 -5.93
CA ASP A 24 -12.62 22.15 -5.62
C ASP A 24 -11.31 22.95 -5.49
N GLN A 25 -10.17 22.35 -5.85
CA GLN A 25 -8.82 22.92 -5.74
C GLN A 25 -8.41 23.26 -4.30
N ARG A 26 -9.13 22.74 -3.31
CA ARG A 26 -8.79 22.93 -1.89
C ARG A 26 -7.58 22.07 -1.56
N LYS A 27 -6.63 22.64 -0.81
CA LYS A 27 -5.49 21.88 -0.29
C LYS A 27 -5.96 20.90 0.78
N ILE A 28 -5.55 19.65 0.65
CA ILE A 28 -5.88 18.55 1.56
C ILE A 28 -4.60 17.78 1.92
N SER A 29 -4.59 17.17 3.11
CA SER A 29 -3.45 16.35 3.57
C SER A 29 -3.34 15.03 2.79
N ALA A 30 -2.18 14.38 2.88
CA ALA A 30 -1.98 13.04 2.33
C ALA A 30 -2.98 12.03 2.91
N GLU A 31 -3.27 12.07 4.22
CA GLU A 31 -4.28 11.20 4.84
C GLU A 31 -5.68 11.42 4.23
N GLU A 32 -6.11 12.67 4.04
CA GLU A 32 -7.42 12.96 3.44
C GLU A 32 -7.47 12.50 1.98
N ALA A 33 -6.40 12.73 1.22
CA ALA A 33 -6.29 12.28 -0.16
C ALA A 33 -6.30 10.74 -0.27
N LEU A 34 -5.52 10.05 0.57
CA LEU A 34 -5.50 8.59 0.68
C LEU A 34 -6.89 8.04 1.00
N ARG A 35 -7.63 8.68 1.93
CA ARG A 35 -9.00 8.30 2.28
C ARG A 35 -9.96 8.41 1.10
N ILE A 36 -9.84 9.48 0.31
CA ILE A 36 -10.67 9.70 -0.89
C ILE A 36 -10.39 8.60 -1.92
N GLU A 37 -9.12 8.33 -2.22
CA GLU A 37 -8.74 7.31 -3.20
C GLU A 37 -9.01 5.89 -2.71
N PHE A 38 -8.83 5.60 -1.42
CA PHE A 38 -9.25 4.35 -0.78
C PHE A 38 -10.74 4.10 -0.99
N THR A 39 -11.56 5.11 -0.72
CA THR A 39 -13.02 5.02 -0.86
C THR A 39 -13.42 4.80 -2.32
N ALA A 40 -12.73 5.46 -3.26
CA ALA A 40 -12.94 5.28 -4.68
C ALA A 40 -12.55 3.86 -5.13
N LEU A 41 -11.41 3.33 -4.66
CA LEU A 41 -10.97 1.97 -4.92
C LEU A 41 -11.93 0.92 -4.36
N CYS A 42 -12.42 1.08 -3.14
CA CYS A 42 -13.41 0.15 -2.57
C CYS A 42 -14.64 0.02 -3.48
N LYS A 43 -15.17 1.15 -3.94
CA LYS A 43 -16.31 1.20 -4.87
C LYS A 43 -16.00 0.59 -6.24
N ALA A 44 -14.75 0.69 -6.69
CA ALA A 44 -14.31 0.12 -7.96
C ALA A 44 -14.06 -1.40 -7.88
N ILE A 45 -13.59 -1.92 -6.74
CA ILE A 45 -13.29 -3.34 -6.54
C ILE A 45 -14.55 -4.17 -6.27
N SER A 46 -15.42 -3.74 -5.34
CA SER A 46 -16.70 -4.42 -5.09
C SER A 46 -17.81 -3.40 -4.80
N PRO A 47 -18.68 -3.09 -5.80
CA PRO A 47 -19.72 -2.08 -5.64
C PRO A 47 -20.87 -2.47 -4.70
N SER A 48 -20.98 -3.75 -4.30
CA SER A 48 -22.24 -4.30 -3.78
C SER A 48 -22.15 -5.05 -2.45
N ASP A 49 -20.95 -5.31 -1.91
CA ASP A 49 -20.75 -6.30 -0.83
C ASP A 49 -20.13 -5.75 0.47
N ILE A 50 -20.23 -4.45 0.74
CA ILE A 50 -19.70 -3.88 1.99
C ILE A 50 -20.63 -4.23 3.15
N GLN A 51 -20.23 -5.19 3.99
CA GLN A 51 -20.93 -5.54 5.22
C GLN A 51 -20.37 -4.70 6.38
N GLY A 52 -21.13 -3.70 6.82
CA GLY A 52 -20.79 -2.87 7.98
C GLY A 52 -19.98 -1.60 7.66
N PRO A 53 -19.70 -0.76 8.67
CA PRO A 53 -18.98 0.48 8.49
C PRO A 53 -17.49 0.21 8.23
N ILE A 54 -16.94 0.88 7.21
CA ILE A 54 -15.50 0.88 6.93
C ILE A 54 -14.92 2.21 7.40
N PHE A 55 -13.90 2.15 8.26
CA PHE A 55 -13.14 3.30 8.71
C PHE A 55 -11.76 3.29 8.06
N PHE A 56 -11.30 4.45 7.63
CA PHE A 56 -9.95 4.65 7.10
C PHE A 56 -9.21 5.68 7.95
N SER A 57 -7.93 5.44 8.22
CA SER A 57 -7.02 6.43 8.80
C SER A 57 -5.59 6.21 8.34
N ALA A 58 -4.74 7.20 8.55
CA ALA A 58 -3.30 7.06 8.40
C ALA A 58 -2.54 7.79 9.51
N ASP A 59 -1.45 7.19 9.98
CA ASP A 59 -0.53 7.79 10.94
C ASP A 59 0.93 7.50 10.56
N SER A 60 1.85 8.04 11.35
CA SER A 60 3.28 7.77 11.27
C SER A 60 3.75 7.11 12.55
N PHE A 61 4.70 6.18 12.41
CA PHE A 61 5.40 5.59 13.53
C PHE A 61 6.90 5.72 13.28
N ASP A 62 7.61 6.41 14.18
CA ASP A 62 9.04 6.68 14.07
C ASP A 62 9.80 5.95 15.19
N GLU A 63 10.75 5.10 14.79
CA GLU A 63 11.62 4.39 15.74
C GLU A 63 12.47 5.33 16.60
N PHE A 64 12.84 6.50 16.08
CA PHE A 64 13.64 7.48 16.82
C PHE A 64 12.83 8.14 17.94
N ASP A 65 11.58 8.48 17.65
CA ASP A 65 10.66 9.00 18.67
C ASP A 65 10.44 7.97 19.78
N LEU A 66 10.40 6.68 19.43
CA LEU A 66 10.31 5.59 20.40
C LEU A 66 11.55 5.53 21.31
N GLN A 67 12.76 5.68 20.75
CA GLN A 67 14.02 5.68 21.51
C GLN A 67 14.12 6.87 22.48
N LEU A 68 13.39 7.94 22.21
CA LEU A 68 13.33 9.15 23.03
C LEU A 68 12.13 9.18 23.99
N ASP A 69 11.37 8.08 24.09
CA ASP A 69 10.12 7.99 24.86
C ASP A 69 9.12 9.11 24.50
N LEU A 70 9.13 9.57 23.24
CA LEU A 70 8.20 10.56 22.75
C LEU A 70 6.84 9.90 22.46
N PRO A 71 5.72 10.50 22.90
CA PRO A 71 4.40 9.97 22.59
C PRO A 71 4.15 9.95 21.08
N GLN A 72 3.75 8.78 20.56
CA GLN A 72 3.35 8.61 19.18
C GLN A 72 1.84 8.36 19.10
N GLU A 73 1.20 8.96 18.11
CA GLU A 73 -0.23 8.74 17.86
C GLU A 73 -0.44 7.36 17.23
N ASP A 74 -1.34 6.56 17.81
CA ASP A 74 -1.76 5.28 17.23
C ASP A 74 -3.25 5.36 16.86
N LYS A 75 -3.54 5.89 15.67
CA LYS A 75 -4.92 6.06 15.19
C LYS A 75 -5.59 4.71 14.97
N PHE A 76 -4.82 3.69 14.58
CA PHE A 76 -5.35 2.34 14.43
C PHE A 76 -5.88 1.80 15.77
N ALA A 77 -5.08 1.84 16.82
CA ALA A 77 -5.49 1.41 18.16
C ALA A 77 -6.68 2.23 18.67
N GLN A 78 -6.68 3.54 18.44
CA GLN A 78 -7.80 4.40 18.83
C GLN A 78 -9.11 4.00 18.12
N GLN A 79 -9.07 3.73 16.81
CA GLN A 79 -10.24 3.30 16.05
C GLN A 79 -10.75 1.92 16.49
N VAL A 80 -9.85 0.97 16.74
CA VAL A 80 -10.25 -0.36 17.24
C VAL A 80 -10.91 -0.26 18.63
N LYS A 81 -10.39 0.61 19.51
CA LYS A 81 -10.95 0.82 20.86
C LYS A 81 -12.33 1.47 20.88
N GLN A 82 -12.77 2.09 19.78
CA GLN A 82 -14.16 2.58 19.66
C GLN A 82 -15.19 1.44 19.68
N ALA A 83 -14.74 0.20 19.43
CA ALA A 83 -15.55 -1.02 19.54
C ALA A 83 -16.87 -0.96 18.73
N THR A 84 -16.81 -0.39 17.52
CA THR A 84 -17.98 -0.32 16.63
C THR A 84 -18.34 -1.71 16.09
N PRO A 85 -19.55 -2.23 16.36
CA PRO A 85 -19.96 -3.55 15.89
C PRO A 85 -19.83 -3.74 14.38
N ASN A 86 -19.32 -4.91 13.97
CA ASN A 86 -19.11 -5.30 12.57
C ASN A 86 -18.26 -4.32 11.76
N ALA A 87 -17.49 -3.44 12.42
CA ALA A 87 -16.67 -2.48 11.70
C ALA A 87 -15.44 -3.12 11.10
N THR A 88 -15.06 -2.58 9.95
CA THR A 88 -13.78 -2.83 9.31
C THR A 88 -12.90 -1.60 9.51
N ILE A 89 -11.74 -1.78 10.14
CA ILE A 89 -10.76 -0.73 10.33
C ILE A 89 -9.64 -0.93 9.31
N CYS A 90 -9.42 0.05 8.44
CA CYS A 90 -8.38 0.07 7.44
C CYS A 90 -7.41 1.21 7.76
N HIS A 91 -6.13 0.90 7.88
CA HIS A 91 -5.17 1.86 8.35
C HIS A 91 -3.85 1.72 7.58
N MET A 92 -3.30 2.86 7.17
CA MET A 92 -1.97 2.92 6.57
C MET A 92 -1.01 3.58 7.55
N ARG A 93 0.10 2.91 7.84
CA ARG A 93 1.13 3.45 8.72
C ARG A 93 2.39 3.75 7.94
N HIS A 94 2.85 4.98 8.06
CA HIS A 94 4.15 5.41 7.55
C HIS A 94 5.21 5.13 8.61
N TYR A 95 5.89 4.00 8.46
CA TYR A 95 6.89 3.53 9.41
C TYR A 95 8.27 4.08 9.04
N SER A 96 8.84 4.91 9.90
CA SER A 96 10.13 5.57 9.72
C SER A 96 11.21 4.93 10.59
N THR A 97 12.33 4.62 9.96
CA THR A 97 13.55 4.11 10.60
C THR A 97 14.72 5.01 10.26
N GLN A 98 15.88 4.76 10.88
CA GLN A 98 17.12 5.48 10.53
C GLN A 98 17.56 5.29 9.07
N VAL A 99 17.14 4.22 8.41
CA VAL A 99 17.56 3.87 7.04
C VAL A 99 16.55 4.30 5.97
N GLY A 100 15.34 4.67 6.36
CA GLY A 100 14.29 5.08 5.46
C GLY A 100 12.90 4.86 6.02
N ALA A 101 11.89 5.19 5.22
CA ALA A 101 10.49 5.07 5.58
C ALA A 101 9.72 4.15 4.61
N HIS A 102 8.70 3.47 5.13
CA HIS A 102 7.88 2.54 4.38
C HIS A 102 6.42 2.62 4.81
N TRP A 103 5.51 2.51 3.85
CA TRP A 103 4.09 2.33 4.13
C TRP A 103 3.73 0.86 4.19
N HIS A 104 3.09 0.44 5.27
CA HIS A 104 2.41 -0.84 5.34
C HIS A 104 0.94 -0.66 5.70
N ALA A 105 0.16 -1.72 5.49
CA ALA A 105 -1.27 -1.73 5.75
C ALA A 105 -1.59 -2.54 7.01
N LEU A 106 -2.50 -1.99 7.81
CA LEU A 106 -3.09 -2.56 9.01
C LEU A 106 -4.61 -2.66 8.78
N PHE A 107 -5.13 -3.88 8.81
CA PHE A 107 -6.55 -4.16 8.69
C PHE A 107 -7.03 -4.84 9.96
N ALA A 108 -8.19 -4.44 10.48
CA ALA A 108 -8.87 -5.16 11.55
C ALA A 108 -10.35 -5.35 11.24
N GLN A 109 -10.88 -6.49 11.67
CA GLN A 109 -12.31 -6.77 11.68
C GLN A 109 -12.81 -6.84 13.13
N LEU A 110 -13.90 -6.13 13.42
CA LEU A 110 -14.64 -6.24 14.66
C LEU A 110 -15.83 -7.21 14.48
N ASP A 111 -16.17 -7.96 15.53
CA ASP A 111 -17.35 -8.81 15.55
C ASP A 111 -18.64 -8.02 15.83
N GLU A 112 -19.77 -8.73 15.91
CA GLU A 112 -21.09 -8.18 16.20
C GLU A 112 -21.20 -7.49 17.57
N GLN A 113 -20.25 -7.76 18.48
CA GLN A 113 -20.16 -7.13 19.80
C GLN A 113 -19.13 -5.99 19.83
N GLY A 114 -18.49 -5.69 18.70
CA GLY A 114 -17.44 -4.68 18.62
C GLY A 114 -16.08 -5.15 19.15
N LYS A 115 -15.88 -6.45 19.38
CA LYS A 115 -14.59 -6.99 19.83
C LYS A 115 -13.69 -7.29 18.65
N LEU A 116 -12.38 -7.13 18.88
CA LEU A 116 -11.37 -7.42 17.87
C LEU A 116 -11.33 -8.92 17.54
N LYS A 117 -11.74 -9.23 16.31
CA LYS A 117 -11.81 -10.58 15.78
C LYS A 117 -10.50 -10.98 15.13
N GLU A 118 -9.99 -10.16 14.23
CA GLU A 118 -8.73 -10.42 13.51
C GLU A 118 -7.99 -9.14 13.15
N ILE A 119 -6.66 -9.25 13.04
CA ILE A 119 -5.76 -8.27 12.44
C ILE A 119 -5.06 -8.92 11.23
N VAL A 120 -5.02 -8.20 10.11
CA VAL A 120 -4.19 -8.54 8.95
C VAL A 120 -3.23 -7.38 8.71
N MET A 121 -1.93 -7.66 8.70
CA MET A 121 -0.91 -6.71 8.25
C MET A 121 -0.36 -7.17 6.91
N THR A 122 -0.16 -6.23 5.99
CA THR A 122 0.52 -6.51 4.72
C THR A 122 1.64 -5.51 4.50
N ASP A 123 2.77 -6.00 4.02
CA ASP A 123 3.97 -5.21 3.81
C ASP A 123 4.64 -5.65 2.51
N SER A 124 4.72 -4.69 1.59
CA SER A 124 5.28 -4.90 0.26
C SER A 124 6.80 -5.10 0.24
N SER A 125 7.47 -4.86 1.38
CA SER A 125 8.90 -5.08 1.65
C SER A 125 9.21 -6.38 2.38
N ARG A 126 8.46 -7.45 2.09
CA ARG A 126 8.64 -8.79 2.70
C ARG A 126 8.41 -8.82 4.21
N GLY A 127 7.58 -7.93 4.75
CA GLY A 127 7.23 -7.94 6.17
C GLY A 127 8.21 -7.24 7.11
N ILE A 128 9.27 -6.58 6.61
CA ILE A 128 10.30 -6.00 7.48
C ILE A 128 9.69 -4.97 8.43
N THR A 129 9.00 -3.96 7.90
CA THR A 129 8.45 -2.87 8.72
C THR A 129 7.22 -3.30 9.50
N ALA A 130 6.38 -4.19 8.95
CA ALA A 130 5.23 -4.71 9.67
C ALA A 130 5.62 -5.60 10.86
N ASN A 131 6.70 -6.38 10.75
CA ASN A 131 7.19 -7.18 11.88
C ASN A 131 7.74 -6.28 13.00
N LEU A 132 8.53 -5.26 12.64
CA LEU A 132 9.06 -4.29 13.60
C LEU A 132 7.93 -3.51 14.30
N ASP A 133 6.95 -3.02 13.56
CA ASP A 133 5.78 -2.36 14.14
C ASP A 133 5.01 -3.30 15.08
N ARG A 134 4.79 -4.56 14.71
CA ARG A 134 4.13 -5.53 15.60
C ARG A 134 4.90 -5.76 16.90
N GLU A 135 6.23 -5.76 16.85
CA GLU A 135 7.08 -5.98 18.03
C GLU A 135 7.15 -4.74 18.93
N LEU A 136 7.22 -3.55 18.34
CA LEU A 136 7.47 -2.30 19.06
C LEU A 136 6.19 -1.56 19.46
N ASN A 137 5.09 -1.73 18.73
CA ASN A 137 3.81 -1.10 19.04
C ASN A 137 3.11 -1.84 20.21
N PRO A 138 2.79 -1.15 21.32
CA PRO A 138 2.15 -1.79 22.48
C PRO A 138 0.77 -2.39 22.18
N PHE A 139 -0.02 -1.76 21.31
CA PHE A 139 -1.34 -2.26 20.95
C PHE A 139 -1.24 -3.53 20.09
N LEU A 140 -0.34 -3.55 19.11
CA LEU A 140 -0.16 -4.71 18.24
C LEU A 140 0.44 -5.89 19.01
N SER A 141 1.46 -5.67 19.84
CA SER A 141 2.08 -6.71 20.66
C SER A 141 1.09 -7.34 21.66
N GLN A 142 0.22 -6.53 22.27
CA GLN A 142 -0.84 -7.04 23.17
C GLN A 142 -1.91 -7.89 22.47
N ASN A 143 -2.10 -7.71 21.16
CA ASN A 143 -3.09 -8.44 20.34
C ASN A 143 -2.41 -9.42 19.37
N ALA A 144 -1.21 -9.93 19.71
CA ALA A 144 -0.44 -10.83 18.87
C ALA A 144 -1.21 -12.11 18.46
N ASP A 145 -2.15 -12.57 19.30
CA ASP A 145 -3.02 -13.73 19.05
C ASP A 145 -4.08 -13.47 17.95
N LYS A 146 -4.36 -12.21 17.62
CA LYS A 146 -5.35 -11.81 16.61
C LYS A 146 -4.81 -11.78 15.20
N PHE A 147 -3.50 -11.95 15.00
CA PHE A 147 -2.88 -11.86 13.68
C PHE A 147 -3.15 -13.09 12.83
N ARG A 148 -3.64 -12.84 11.61
CA ARG A 148 -3.84 -13.92 10.63
C ARG A 148 -2.54 -14.24 9.89
N SER A 149 -1.90 -15.33 10.28
CA SER A 149 -0.60 -15.80 9.75
C SER A 149 -0.57 -16.09 8.24
N LYS A 150 -1.72 -16.38 7.60
CA LYS A 150 -1.80 -16.78 6.18
C LYS A 150 -1.79 -15.63 5.17
N GLN A 151 -1.80 -14.37 5.61
CA GLN A 151 -1.97 -13.19 4.72
C GLN A 151 -0.90 -12.10 4.89
N THR A 152 0.20 -12.39 5.58
CA THR A 152 1.15 -11.40 6.13
C THR A 152 2.00 -10.64 5.11
N LEU A 153 2.17 -11.16 3.89
CA LEU A 153 3.04 -10.50 2.91
C LEU A 153 2.26 -9.53 2.01
N GLY A 154 1.06 -9.90 1.58
CA GLY A 154 0.36 -9.12 0.57
C GLY A 154 1.10 -9.07 -0.78
N LEU A 155 0.62 -8.23 -1.69
CA LEU A 155 1.33 -7.95 -2.94
C LEU A 155 2.71 -7.33 -2.66
N GLN A 156 3.77 -7.88 -3.26
CA GLN A 156 5.15 -7.41 -3.08
C GLN A 156 5.53 -6.36 -4.11
N GLN A 157 6.23 -5.31 -3.69
CA GLN A 157 6.71 -4.28 -4.61
C GLN A 157 8.04 -4.69 -5.25
N PRO A 158 8.35 -4.17 -6.45
CA PRO A 158 9.70 -4.28 -7.01
C PRO A 158 10.74 -3.66 -6.07
N SER A 159 11.91 -4.28 -6.02
CA SER A 159 13.00 -3.83 -5.14
C SER A 159 13.43 -2.39 -5.46
N GLY A 160 13.60 -1.57 -4.42
CA GLY A 160 14.11 -0.21 -4.53
C GLY A 160 13.16 0.80 -5.20
N GLN A 161 11.87 0.49 -5.33
CA GLN A 161 10.87 1.45 -5.81
C GLN A 161 10.13 2.11 -4.63
N PRO A 162 9.91 3.44 -4.67
CA PRO A 162 9.29 4.17 -3.55
C PRO A 162 7.76 4.15 -3.60
N ILE A 163 7.16 2.98 -3.87
CA ILE A 163 5.74 2.88 -4.25
C ILE A 163 4.90 2.05 -3.28
N CYS A 164 5.45 1.73 -2.10
CA CYS A 164 4.85 0.86 -1.09
C CYS A 164 3.45 1.31 -0.66
N TRP A 165 3.23 2.63 -0.64
CA TRP A 165 1.94 3.22 -0.31
C TRP A 165 0.82 2.76 -1.26
N MET A 166 1.10 2.55 -2.55
CA MET A 166 0.10 2.03 -3.51
C MET A 166 -0.26 0.57 -3.22
N TYR A 167 0.72 -0.22 -2.81
CA TYR A 167 0.52 -1.64 -2.48
C TYR A 167 -0.29 -1.79 -1.20
N ALA A 168 0.05 -0.99 -0.17
CA ALA A 168 -0.72 -0.89 1.06
C ALA A 168 -2.17 -0.45 0.79
N LEU A 169 -2.38 0.61 -0.01
CA LEU A 169 -3.71 1.11 -0.38
C LEU A 169 -4.54 0.06 -1.12
N ALA A 170 -3.95 -0.63 -2.10
CA ALA A 170 -4.62 -1.69 -2.85
C ALA A 170 -5.02 -2.86 -1.95
N ASN A 171 -4.11 -3.32 -1.09
CA ASN A 171 -4.38 -4.41 -0.15
C ASN A 171 -5.51 -4.04 0.81
N LEU A 172 -5.52 -2.83 1.37
CA LEU A 172 -6.61 -2.37 2.24
C LEU A 172 -7.94 -2.35 1.52
N ALA A 173 -8.00 -1.73 0.33
CA ALA A 173 -9.25 -1.64 -0.42
C ALA A 173 -9.80 -3.03 -0.78
N SER A 174 -8.92 -3.97 -1.13
CA SER A 174 -9.30 -5.36 -1.41
C SER A 174 -9.74 -6.10 -0.14
N LEU A 175 -9.02 -5.96 0.97
CA LEU A 175 -9.38 -6.60 2.24
C LEU A 175 -10.72 -6.09 2.75
N ALA A 176 -10.95 -4.78 2.68
CA ALA A 176 -12.19 -4.14 3.11
C ALA A 176 -13.42 -4.59 2.33
N THR A 177 -13.24 -4.97 1.06
CA THR A 177 -14.35 -5.30 0.17
C THR A 177 -14.52 -6.79 -0.10
N THR A 178 -13.46 -7.58 0.04
CA THR A 178 -13.46 -9.00 -0.35
C THR A 178 -12.97 -9.94 0.76
N GLY A 179 -12.41 -9.41 1.86
CA GLY A 179 -11.73 -10.20 2.90
C GLY A 179 -10.42 -10.85 2.42
N LYS A 180 -9.90 -10.44 1.25
CA LYS A 180 -8.70 -10.99 0.62
C LYS A 180 -7.74 -9.87 0.22
N VAL A 181 -6.46 -10.18 0.34
CA VAL A 181 -5.35 -9.37 -0.19
C VAL A 181 -5.54 -9.14 -1.69
N TYR A 182 -5.14 -7.95 -2.17
CA TYR A 182 -5.24 -7.58 -3.56
C TYR A 182 -4.42 -8.50 -4.48
N THR A 183 -5.03 -8.93 -5.57
CA THR A 183 -4.37 -9.68 -6.64
C THR A 183 -4.40 -8.84 -7.91
N ARG A 184 -3.22 -8.68 -8.54
CA ARG A 184 -3.08 -7.96 -9.81
C ARG A 184 -3.99 -8.59 -10.87
N GLN A 185 -4.70 -7.77 -11.63
CA GLN A 185 -5.45 -8.27 -12.79
C GLN A 185 -4.75 -7.92 -14.11
N GLN A 186 -3.81 -6.97 -14.10
CA GLN A 186 -3.06 -6.56 -15.28
C GLN A 186 -1.56 -6.55 -15.00
N VAL A 187 -0.78 -6.86 -16.04
CA VAL A 187 0.68 -6.72 -16.02
C VAL A 187 1.03 -5.24 -16.17
N GLY A 188 2.02 -4.75 -15.43
CA GLY A 188 2.54 -3.38 -15.55
C GLY A 188 2.64 -2.63 -14.22
N PHE A 189 2.59 -1.30 -14.29
CA PHE A 189 2.70 -0.45 -13.11
C PHE A 189 1.39 -0.42 -12.31
N LEU A 190 1.46 -0.78 -11.01
CA LEU A 190 0.27 -0.89 -10.15
C LEU A 190 -0.53 0.41 -10.12
N GLY A 191 0.15 1.55 -10.00
CA GLY A 191 -0.53 2.83 -9.90
C GLY A 191 -1.39 3.20 -11.10
N LYS A 192 -1.01 2.77 -12.31
CA LYS A 192 -1.85 2.92 -13.52
C LYS A 192 -3.08 2.03 -13.44
N GLU A 193 -2.91 0.76 -13.09
CA GLU A 193 -4.02 -0.19 -12.93
C GLU A 193 -5.05 0.33 -11.90
N LEU A 194 -4.59 0.85 -10.76
CA LEU A 194 -5.48 1.40 -9.72
C LEU A 194 -6.20 2.67 -10.19
N ALA A 195 -5.49 3.58 -10.87
CA ALA A 195 -6.07 4.82 -11.36
C ALA A 195 -7.14 4.56 -12.44
N GLU A 196 -6.85 3.65 -13.38
CA GLU A 196 -7.79 3.25 -14.44
C GLU A 196 -9.09 2.70 -13.86
N ARG A 197 -9.03 1.82 -12.84
CA ARG A 197 -10.22 1.29 -12.15
C ARG A 197 -11.11 2.37 -11.58
N ILE A 198 -10.53 3.37 -10.90
CA ILE A 198 -11.29 4.49 -10.33
C ILE A 198 -11.98 5.29 -11.45
N GLN A 199 -11.25 5.55 -12.54
CA GLN A 199 -11.73 6.37 -13.65
C GLN A 199 -12.81 5.66 -14.47
N GLU A 200 -12.66 4.37 -14.77
CA GLU A 200 -13.65 3.57 -15.49
C GLU A 200 -14.99 3.56 -14.76
N LYS A 201 -14.98 3.34 -13.44
CA LYS A 201 -16.20 3.36 -12.63
C LYS A 201 -16.89 4.72 -12.65
N SER A 202 -16.11 5.80 -12.64
CA SER A 202 -16.62 7.16 -12.75
C SER A 202 -17.31 7.40 -14.10
N LYS A 203 -16.72 6.89 -15.20
CA LYS A 203 -17.29 6.99 -16.55
C LYS A 203 -18.57 6.17 -16.70
N GLU A 204 -18.64 4.96 -16.14
CA GLU A 204 -19.87 4.14 -16.14
C GLU A 204 -21.04 4.85 -15.44
N LYS A 205 -20.78 5.50 -14.30
CA LYS A 205 -21.80 6.24 -13.56
C LYS A 205 -22.35 7.41 -14.37
N ILE A 206 -21.48 8.16 -15.05
CA ILE A 206 -21.87 9.29 -15.92
C ILE A 206 -22.70 8.76 -17.11
N LYS A 207 -22.27 7.68 -17.77
CA LYS A 207 -23.03 7.09 -18.87
C LYS A 207 -24.43 6.64 -18.45
N ARG A 208 -24.58 5.96 -17.31
CA ARG A 208 -25.90 5.54 -16.81
C ARG A 208 -26.80 6.73 -16.47
N ALA A 209 -26.26 7.75 -15.79
CA ALA A 209 -27.01 8.97 -15.49
C ALA A 209 -27.44 9.73 -16.76
N SER A 210 -26.61 9.75 -17.81
CA SER A 210 -26.98 10.36 -19.09
C SER A 210 -27.99 9.52 -19.91
N SER A 211 -27.96 8.19 -19.77
CA SER A 211 -28.93 7.30 -20.43
C SER A 211 -30.31 7.32 -19.76
N GLU A 212 -30.40 7.57 -18.44
CA GLU A 212 -31.70 7.72 -17.74
C GLU A 212 -32.39 9.05 -18.01
N VAL A 213 -31.67 10.09 -18.46
CA VAL A 213 -32.24 11.42 -18.77
C VAL A 213 -32.90 11.49 -20.17
N THR A 214 -32.81 10.44 -20.98
CA THR A 214 -33.37 10.44 -22.36
C THR A 214 -34.70 9.68 -22.49
N THR A 215 -35.35 9.29 -21.38
CA THR A 215 -36.64 8.59 -21.45
C THR A 215 -37.63 9.09 -20.40
N GLU A 216 -37.79 10.40 -20.28
CA GLU A 216 -38.94 10.96 -19.55
C GLU A 216 -39.38 12.32 -20.12
N VAL A 217 -39.71 12.34 -21.42
CA VAL A 217 -40.59 13.37 -21.98
C VAL A 217 -41.61 12.66 -22.85
N THR A 218 -42.71 12.22 -22.23
CA THR A 218 -44.11 12.45 -22.66
C THR A 218 -45.02 11.70 -21.69
N SER A 219 -45.46 12.38 -20.62
CA SER A 219 -46.82 12.22 -20.09
C SER A 219 -47.02 13.23 -18.95
N ILE A 220 -47.66 14.32 -19.31
CA ILE A 220 -48.29 15.26 -18.39
C ILE A 220 -49.39 14.48 -17.65
N THR A 221 -49.50 14.60 -16.32
CA THR A 221 -50.60 15.30 -15.59
C THR A 221 -50.89 14.70 -14.19
N HIS A 222 -50.99 15.61 -13.21
CA HIS A 222 -51.69 15.57 -11.90
C HIS A 222 -51.10 14.79 -10.71
N SER A 223 -50.55 15.58 -9.76
CA SER A 223 -50.74 15.37 -8.30
C SER A 223 -52.17 15.76 -7.89
N PRO A 224 -52.74 15.22 -6.78
CA PRO A 224 -52.36 15.67 -5.44
C PRO A 224 -52.28 14.59 -4.32
N SER A 225 -51.50 14.95 -3.30
CA SER A 225 -51.47 14.59 -1.86
C SER A 225 -52.56 13.66 -1.26
N PHE A 226 -52.16 12.77 -0.32
CA PHE A 226 -52.52 12.78 1.12
C PHE A 226 -52.45 11.40 1.84
N PHE A 227 -51.98 11.44 3.11
CA PHE A 227 -52.16 10.50 4.26
C PHE A 227 -51.44 9.14 4.37
N SER A 228 -50.42 9.12 5.26
CA SER A 228 -50.31 8.39 6.54
C SER A 228 -50.72 6.91 6.71
N SER A 229 -49.69 6.12 7.04
CA SER A 229 -49.52 5.29 8.26
C SER A 229 -50.11 3.88 8.44
N SER A 230 -49.22 3.07 9.05
CA SER A 230 -49.37 1.87 9.91
C SER A 230 -49.23 0.50 9.23
N LEU A 231 -48.13 -0.25 9.47
CA LEU A 231 -47.77 -1.07 10.66
C LEU A 231 -48.63 -2.32 10.83
N SER A 232 -48.12 -3.46 10.33
CA SER A 232 -48.31 -4.78 10.96
C SER A 232 -47.44 -5.84 10.28
N SER A 233 -46.38 -6.26 10.97
CA SER A 233 -45.86 -7.65 10.99
C SER A 233 -46.36 -8.30 12.30
N PRO A 234 -46.19 -9.60 12.61
CA PRO A 234 -45.34 -10.62 11.99
C PRO A 234 -45.96 -12.03 11.86
N THR A 235 -45.34 -12.95 11.11
CA THR A 235 -45.47 -14.40 11.36
C THR A 235 -44.23 -15.16 10.85
N THR A 236 -43.45 -15.71 11.78
CA THR A 236 -42.59 -16.90 11.63
C THR A 236 -43.33 -18.04 12.35
N PRO A 237 -43.21 -19.34 12.01
CA PRO A 237 -41.99 -20.17 12.18
C PRO A 237 -41.77 -21.14 10.97
N LEU A 238 -40.67 -21.86 10.75
CA LEU A 238 -40.05 -22.93 11.54
C LEU A 238 -38.80 -23.45 10.81
N LEU A 239 -37.83 -23.95 11.59
CA LEU A 239 -36.66 -24.75 11.22
C LEU A 239 -37.06 -26.11 10.57
N PRO A 240 -36.16 -26.84 9.85
CA PRO A 240 -35.14 -27.64 10.53
C PRO A 240 -33.75 -27.76 9.83
N SER A 241 -32.71 -27.93 10.64
CA SER A 241 -31.45 -28.68 10.37
C SER A 241 -31.72 -30.18 10.60
N PRO A 242 -30.90 -31.20 10.22
CA PRO A 242 -29.43 -31.18 10.06
C PRO A 242 -28.89 -32.06 8.88
N GLU A 243 -27.59 -32.04 8.60
CA GLU A 243 -26.76 -33.26 8.60
C GLU A 243 -25.27 -32.98 8.39
N VAL A 244 -24.50 -33.77 9.12
CA VAL A 244 -23.05 -33.84 9.22
C VAL A 244 -22.58 -34.85 8.18
N GLU A 245 -21.56 -34.51 7.38
CA GLU A 245 -20.68 -35.53 6.85
C GLU A 245 -19.23 -35.07 6.83
N LYS A 246 -18.41 -36.01 7.27
CA LYS A 246 -17.02 -35.97 7.66
C LYS A 246 -16.38 -36.99 6.74
N GLU A 247 -15.29 -36.67 6.03
CA GLU A 247 -14.16 -37.59 5.84
C GLU A 247 -13.04 -37.03 4.93
N ARG A 248 -11.81 -37.36 5.37
CA ARG A 248 -10.57 -37.66 4.61
C ARG A 248 -10.03 -36.58 3.67
N GLY A 249 -8.82 -36.06 3.84
CA GLY A 249 -7.57 -36.74 4.19
C GLY A 249 -6.85 -37.18 2.92
N SER A 250 -5.85 -36.42 2.47
CA SER A 250 -4.70 -36.97 1.74
C SER A 250 -3.51 -36.01 1.79
N SER A 251 -2.42 -36.52 2.35
CA SER A 251 -1.03 -36.09 2.24
C SER A 251 -0.49 -36.34 0.82
N VAL A 252 0.81 -36.01 0.63
CA VAL A 252 1.73 -36.27 -0.51
C VAL A 252 1.98 -34.98 -1.32
N THR A 253 3.18 -34.48 -1.59
CA THR A 253 4.58 -34.82 -1.25
C THR A 253 5.43 -33.60 -1.65
N GLU A 254 6.44 -33.28 -0.84
CA GLU A 254 7.53 -32.36 -1.20
C GLU A 254 8.44 -33.00 -2.26
N GLU A 255 8.71 -32.29 -3.34
CA GLU A 255 10.03 -32.35 -4.00
C GLU A 255 10.50 -30.94 -4.35
N PRO A 256 11.78 -30.61 -4.10
CA PRO A 256 12.38 -29.32 -4.42
C PRO A 256 12.91 -29.33 -5.85
N ILE A 257 12.43 -28.41 -6.69
CA ILE A 257 13.11 -28.11 -7.96
C ILE A 257 14.10 -26.97 -7.65
N GLU A 258 15.37 -27.35 -7.49
CA GLU A 258 16.50 -26.47 -7.71
C GLU A 258 16.48 -26.01 -9.17
N ASP A 259 16.16 -24.74 -9.41
CA ASP A 259 16.61 -24.04 -10.62
C ASP A 259 17.66 -23.02 -10.22
N GLN A 260 18.91 -23.43 -10.38
CA GLN A 260 20.06 -22.55 -10.45
C GLN A 260 19.93 -21.71 -11.73
N ASN A 261 19.39 -20.50 -11.61
CA ASN A 261 19.51 -19.51 -12.67
C ASN A 261 20.60 -18.51 -12.25
N GLU A 262 21.74 -18.57 -12.93
CA GLU A 262 22.85 -17.63 -12.81
C GLU A 262 22.33 -16.20 -12.94
N GLN A 263 22.20 -15.55 -11.79
CA GLN A 263 21.77 -14.18 -11.69
C GLN A 263 22.93 -13.31 -12.18
N THR A 264 22.88 -12.92 -13.46
CA THR A 264 23.73 -11.87 -14.00
C THR A 264 23.46 -10.63 -13.16
N ALA A 265 24.39 -10.32 -12.26
CA ALA A 265 24.28 -9.20 -11.33
C ALA A 265 24.07 -7.92 -12.16
N SER A 266 22.87 -7.36 -12.09
CA SER A 266 22.53 -6.14 -12.81
C SER A 266 23.51 -5.03 -12.42
N ASN A 267 24.20 -4.45 -13.41
CA ASN A 267 25.16 -3.35 -13.25
C ASN A 267 24.57 -2.16 -12.44
N SER A 268 23.24 -2.03 -12.40
CA SER A 268 22.50 -1.08 -11.57
C SER A 268 22.72 -1.29 -10.06
N THR A 269 22.73 -2.55 -9.63
CA THR A 269 22.93 -2.93 -8.22
C THR A 269 24.39 -2.70 -7.82
N ALA A 270 25.33 -3.03 -8.70
CA ALA A 270 26.75 -2.75 -8.49
C ALA A 270 27.03 -1.23 -8.40
N GLY A 271 26.41 -0.42 -9.27
CA GLY A 271 26.54 1.04 -9.25
C GLY A 271 25.98 1.69 -7.98
N ARG A 272 24.81 1.25 -7.51
CA ARG A 272 24.24 1.71 -6.23
C ARG A 272 25.10 1.33 -5.03
N ASN A 273 25.60 0.10 -4.99
CA ASN A 273 26.45 -0.36 -3.89
C ASN A 273 27.79 0.39 -3.85
N LEU A 274 28.41 0.64 -5.01
CA LEU A 274 29.64 1.45 -5.10
C LEU A 274 29.42 2.90 -4.68
N LEU A 275 28.28 3.50 -5.04
CA LEU A 275 27.95 4.86 -4.63
C LEU A 275 27.79 4.96 -3.10
N LEU A 276 27.06 4.03 -2.48
CA LEU A 276 26.85 4.00 -1.04
C LEU A 276 28.15 3.74 -0.27
N LEU A 277 28.97 2.79 -0.73
CA LEU A 277 30.30 2.53 -0.15
C LEU A 277 31.22 3.75 -0.31
N GLY A 278 31.12 4.48 -1.42
CA GLY A 278 31.86 5.71 -1.66
C GLY A 278 31.50 6.82 -0.68
N ILE A 279 30.20 7.06 -0.49
CA ILE A 279 29.69 8.05 0.49
C ILE A 279 30.10 7.67 1.91
N GLY A 280 30.00 6.38 2.26
CA GLY A 280 30.47 5.86 3.56
C GLY A 280 31.96 6.10 3.78
N GLY A 281 32.79 5.88 2.74
CA GLY A 281 34.23 6.16 2.78
C GLY A 281 34.57 7.64 2.97
N ILE A 282 33.81 8.55 2.33
CA ILE A 282 33.97 9.99 2.49
C ILE A 282 33.62 10.42 3.93
N ALA A 283 32.52 9.92 4.48
CA ALA A 283 32.11 10.20 5.86
C ALA A 283 33.14 9.68 6.87
N ALA A 284 33.60 8.43 6.71
CA ALA A 284 34.64 7.84 7.57
C ALA A 284 35.97 8.60 7.47
N GLY A 285 36.36 9.04 6.26
CA GLY A 285 37.53 9.89 6.05
C GLY A 285 37.41 11.25 6.75
N GLY A 286 36.25 11.90 6.68
CA GLY A 286 35.97 13.16 7.37
C GLY A 286 36.05 13.02 8.90
N ILE A 287 35.49 11.94 9.44
CA ILE A 287 35.57 11.63 10.89
C ILE A 287 37.02 11.35 11.30
N ALA A 288 37.76 10.59 10.51
CA ALA A 288 39.17 10.32 10.78
C ALA A 288 39.98 11.63 10.83
N LEU A 289 39.79 12.55 9.88
CA LEU A 289 40.48 13.85 9.86
C LEU A 289 40.13 14.76 11.05
N ALA A 290 38.99 14.54 11.71
CA ALA A 290 38.58 15.30 12.90
C ALA A 290 39.27 14.83 14.19
N ILE A 291 39.90 13.64 14.20
CA ILE A 291 40.61 13.12 15.37
C ILE A 291 42.04 13.69 15.38
N PRO A 292 42.48 14.37 16.45
CA PRO A 292 43.84 14.92 16.56
C PRO A 292 44.84 13.79 16.87
N SER A 293 45.23 13.02 15.86
CA SER A 293 46.19 11.93 15.94
C SER A 293 47.17 11.98 14.77
N PRO A 294 48.47 11.68 14.96
CA PRO A 294 49.45 11.69 13.88
C PRO A 294 49.15 10.64 12.78
N VAL A 295 48.34 9.63 13.09
CA VAL A 295 47.92 8.57 12.14
C VAL A 295 46.64 8.95 11.39
N SER A 296 45.86 9.90 11.91
CA SER A 296 44.53 10.20 11.39
C SER A 296 44.55 10.99 10.08
N LEU A 297 45.57 11.82 9.87
CA LEU A 297 45.75 12.61 8.65
C LEU A 297 46.04 11.72 7.42
N PRO A 298 47.06 10.84 7.41
CA PRO A 298 47.28 9.96 6.26
C PRO A 298 46.13 8.97 6.05
N LEU A 299 45.56 8.43 7.13
CA LEU A 299 44.43 7.49 7.03
C LEU A 299 43.16 8.17 6.49
N GLY A 300 42.85 9.37 6.98
CA GLY A 300 41.69 10.16 6.55
C GLY A 300 41.78 10.56 5.08
N ILE A 301 42.95 11.00 4.61
CA ILE A 301 43.17 11.32 3.19
C ILE A 301 42.97 10.08 2.30
N VAL A 302 43.51 8.92 2.70
CA VAL A 302 43.36 7.66 1.93
C VAL A 302 41.90 7.24 1.84
N LEU A 303 41.18 7.23 2.96
CA LEU A 303 39.76 6.87 3.01
C LEU A 303 38.89 7.81 2.18
N LEU A 304 39.15 9.12 2.26
CA LEU A 304 38.41 10.13 1.51
C LEU A 304 38.65 9.99 0.01
N THR A 305 39.91 9.72 -0.40
CA THR A 305 40.27 9.49 -1.81
C THR A 305 39.60 8.23 -2.36
N ILE A 306 39.64 7.11 -1.63
CA ILE A 306 38.98 5.86 -2.02
C ILE A 306 37.46 6.06 -2.10
N GLY A 307 36.88 6.77 -1.12
CA GLY A 307 35.46 7.10 -1.10
C GLY A 307 35.01 7.91 -2.31
N ILE A 308 35.77 8.94 -2.70
CA ILE A 308 35.50 9.75 -3.91
C ILE A 308 35.57 8.88 -5.16
N ILE A 309 36.60 8.04 -5.32
CA ILE A 309 36.75 7.18 -6.50
C ILE A 309 35.57 6.22 -6.63
N MET A 310 35.17 5.57 -5.53
CA MET A 310 34.01 4.66 -5.54
C MET A 310 32.69 5.38 -5.81
N ALA A 311 32.49 6.57 -5.25
CA ALA A 311 31.29 7.37 -5.49
C ALA A 311 31.18 7.79 -6.96
N ILE A 312 32.29 8.24 -7.56
CA ILE A 312 32.36 8.61 -8.97
C ILE A 312 32.13 7.39 -9.87
N ALA A 313 32.77 6.24 -9.57
CA ALA A 313 32.56 5.01 -10.33
C ALA A 313 31.11 4.50 -10.26
N GLY A 314 30.50 4.54 -9.07
CA GLY A 314 29.08 4.21 -8.89
C GLY A 314 28.17 5.14 -9.67
N LEU A 315 28.44 6.45 -9.66
CA LEU A 315 27.69 7.44 -10.42
C LEU A 315 27.81 7.21 -11.94
N PHE A 316 29.00 6.94 -12.46
CA PHE A 316 29.18 6.63 -13.89
C PHE A 316 28.47 5.34 -14.31
N MET A 317 28.49 4.29 -13.48
CA MET A 317 27.73 3.06 -13.77
C MET A 317 26.21 3.30 -13.77
N LEU A 318 25.72 4.20 -12.92
CA LEU A 318 24.30 4.56 -12.89
C LEU A 318 23.90 5.40 -14.11
N ILE A 319 24.72 6.36 -14.53
CA ILE A 319 24.47 7.19 -15.73
C ILE A 319 24.59 6.37 -17.02
N GLY A 320 25.59 5.48 -17.12
CA GLY A 320 25.78 4.61 -18.29
C GLY A 320 24.59 3.68 -18.54
N ASN A 321 23.93 3.21 -17.46
CA ASN A 321 22.70 2.44 -17.58
C ASN A 321 21.48 3.28 -18.01
N CYS A 322 21.49 4.61 -17.83
CA CYS A 322 20.43 5.48 -18.31
C CYS A 322 20.57 5.84 -19.81
N LEU A 323 21.80 5.85 -20.35
CA LEU A 323 22.07 6.19 -21.75
C LEU A 323 21.92 5.02 -22.72
N ASN A 324 22.02 3.77 -22.23
CA ASN A 324 21.81 2.57 -23.05
C ASN A 324 20.33 2.18 -23.24
N CYS A 325 19.38 3.04 -22.82
CA CYS A 325 17.95 2.81 -23.00
C CYS A 325 17.36 3.47 -24.25
N ASP A 326 18.17 4.17 -25.07
CA ASP A 326 17.71 4.95 -26.23
C ASP A 326 18.21 4.41 -27.59
N GLU A 327 18.49 3.11 -27.72
CA GLU A 327 18.60 2.51 -29.07
C GLU A 327 17.20 2.10 -29.56
N PRO A 328 16.60 2.79 -30.55
CA PRO A 328 15.34 2.37 -31.12
C PRO A 328 15.56 1.07 -31.92
N GLU A 329 14.88 0.00 -31.49
CA GLU A 329 14.71 -1.22 -32.26
C GLU A 329 14.23 -0.87 -33.67
N ALA A 330 15.06 -1.19 -34.67
CA ALA A 330 14.74 -0.95 -36.06
C ALA A 330 13.46 -1.70 -36.46
N SER A 331 12.48 -0.96 -36.96
CA SER A 331 11.21 -1.50 -37.46
C SER A 331 11.42 -2.61 -38.49
N PRO A 332 10.65 -3.71 -38.45
CA PRO A 332 10.72 -4.75 -39.46
C PRO A 332 10.21 -4.24 -40.83
N PRO A 333 10.76 -4.74 -41.95
CA PRO A 333 10.38 -4.27 -43.27
C PRO A 333 8.94 -4.67 -43.61
N SER A 334 8.20 -3.70 -44.14
CA SER A 334 6.85 -3.88 -44.68
C SER A 334 6.85 -4.89 -45.83
N PRO A 335 5.83 -5.77 -45.94
CA PRO A 335 5.72 -6.68 -47.06
C PRO A 335 5.33 -5.90 -48.32
N SER A 336 6.12 -6.06 -49.38
CA SER A 336 5.82 -5.58 -50.73
C SER A 336 4.62 -6.33 -51.31
N LEU A 337 3.72 -5.57 -51.94
CA LEU A 337 2.58 -6.05 -52.76
C LEU A 337 3.04 -6.85 -53.98
#